data_AF-A0A6N6S2Z5-F1
#
_entry.id   AF-A0A6N6S2Z5-F1
#
_cell.length_a   1.000
_cell.length_b   1.000
_cell.length_c   1.000
_cell.angle_alpha   90.00
_cell.angle_beta   90.00
_cell.angle_gamma   90.00
#
_symmetry.space_group_name_H-M   'P 1'
#
loop_
_entity.id
_entity.type
_entity.pdbx_description
1 polymer ?
#
loop_
_entity_poly.entity_id
_entity_poly.type
_entity_poly.pdbx_seq_one_letter_code
_entity_poly.pdbx_strand_id
1 'polypeptide(L)'
;PELSYAVSRLREEISEKLGDLSWLKDKDDALDGMMGDSWKREAIEHVIKTTGLGEEAADQLVAYMAVVKAALGVIPTQERLVLERFFDEAGAMNLVIHSPFGSRMNRAWGLSLRKRFCRKFYFELQAAATEDSIILSLGATHSFPLEEVYHYLHPNNVRQVLTQALLDAPMFEVRWRWNASTALAVLRRWTGKKVPPAIQRIHSEDLIAQVFPDQIACLENIVGEREVPKHPLVDQTISDCLNEAMDIENLERLLTDIHAGNIETLARDLREPSPLSEQVLNARPYSFLDDVPLEERRTHAVQNRRWLDPKEAAELGQLDAEAVRSVREEAWPEAESAEELHDALVLTGFLTENEGETGDAGGGWMEYFGELVEQGRAAEFKAGEKAFWIAAERLHHMKAVHPDGALAPEIEIPERLRSAEVTRDQALVEVTRGRLEALGPVTAAVMAETLGVTEADMERALAMLEGEGFVFRGNFTPGEEGLEWCERRLLARIHKYTMSRLRREIEPVTAADFMRYLFSRHGVDVEDRPEGVEALRGILGMLEGFEAPAAAWEGDILSARMKDYDHGWLDTLCLSGSAVWGRFKAPNGNGRKQGPIKTTPVTIVKRTNLGVWRKLAQGPDEGGLSRRAASVLEYL
;
A
#
# COMPACT_ATOMS: atom_id res chain seq x y z
N PRO A 1 1.87 2.08 -32.39
CA PRO A 1 1.88 2.55 -30.99
C PRO A 1 2.43 1.44 -30.08
N GLU A 2 3.32 1.79 -29.16
CA GLU A 2 3.75 0.85 -28.11
C GLU A 2 2.55 0.44 -27.25
N LEU A 3 2.56 -0.81 -26.76
CA LEU A 3 1.46 -1.35 -25.96
C LEU A 3 1.25 -0.55 -24.67
N SER A 4 2.34 -0.14 -24.01
CA SER A 4 2.34 0.69 -22.80
C SER A 4 1.60 2.02 -23.02
N TYR A 5 1.83 2.68 -24.15
CA TYR A 5 1.12 3.92 -24.51
C TYR A 5 -0.38 3.68 -24.72
N ALA A 6 -0.77 2.56 -25.35
CA ALA A 6 -2.18 2.22 -25.54
C ALA A 6 -2.90 1.93 -24.21
N VAL A 7 -2.23 1.24 -23.27
CA VAL A 7 -2.74 1.01 -21.90
C VAL A 7 -2.89 2.32 -21.15
N SER A 8 -1.87 3.19 -21.21
CA SER A 8 -1.91 4.52 -20.61
C SER A 8 -3.07 5.35 -21.14
N ARG A 9 -3.28 5.36 -22.47
CA ARG A 9 -4.39 6.09 -23.09
C ARG A 9 -5.75 5.54 -22.65
N LEU A 10 -5.91 4.22 -22.54
CA LEU A 10 -7.15 3.63 -22.06
C LEU A 10 -7.43 4.02 -20.59
N ARG A 11 -6.40 4.03 -19.73
CA ARG A 11 -6.52 4.51 -18.34
C ARG A 11 -6.94 5.96 -18.28
N GLU A 12 -6.38 6.80 -19.15
CA GLU A 12 -6.74 8.21 -19.28
C GLU A 12 -8.21 8.39 -19.66
N GLU A 13 -8.64 7.73 -20.74
CA GLU A 13 -10.02 7.77 -21.22
C GLU A 13 -11.02 7.28 -20.15
N ILE A 14 -10.68 6.22 -19.39
CA ILE A 14 -11.50 5.75 -18.26
C ILE A 14 -11.53 6.80 -17.15
N SER A 15 -10.39 7.40 -16.80
CA SER A 15 -10.31 8.43 -15.75
C SER A 15 -11.18 9.64 -16.06
N GLU A 16 -11.16 10.12 -17.31
CA GLU A 16 -11.99 11.25 -17.75
C GLU A 16 -13.49 10.93 -17.66
N LYS A 17 -13.87 9.71 -18.06
CA LYS A 17 -15.27 9.25 -18.08
C LYS A 17 -15.83 8.98 -16.68
N LEU A 18 -14.98 8.59 -15.74
CA LEU A 18 -15.35 8.43 -14.33
C LEU A 18 -15.57 9.77 -13.61
N GLY A 19 -15.05 10.88 -14.14
CA GLY A 19 -15.19 12.20 -13.53
C GLY A 19 -14.52 12.30 -12.15
N ASP A 20 -14.94 13.28 -11.36
CA ASP A 20 -14.46 13.40 -9.97
C ASP A 20 -15.21 12.41 -9.07
N LEU A 21 -14.44 11.66 -8.28
CA LEU A 21 -14.93 10.65 -7.34
C LEU A 21 -14.78 11.11 -5.87
N SER A 22 -14.43 12.39 -5.64
CA SER A 22 -14.29 12.99 -4.31
C SER A 22 -15.54 12.84 -3.43
N TRP A 23 -16.73 12.90 -4.02
CA TRP A 23 -18.03 12.70 -3.36
C TRP A 23 -18.20 11.33 -2.70
N LEU A 24 -17.41 10.31 -3.07
CA LEU A 24 -17.43 9.01 -2.39
C LEU A 24 -16.97 9.09 -0.92
N LYS A 25 -16.27 10.17 -0.54
CA LYS A 25 -15.82 10.41 0.84
C LYS A 25 -16.94 10.94 1.74
N ASP A 26 -18.00 11.51 1.18
CA ASP A 26 -19.10 12.09 1.94
C ASP A 26 -20.20 11.05 2.23
N LYS A 27 -20.36 10.69 3.50
CA LYS A 27 -21.27 9.60 3.95
C LYS A 27 -22.75 9.85 3.61
N ASP A 28 -23.18 11.10 3.49
CA ASP A 28 -24.59 11.47 3.35
C ASP A 28 -25.10 11.42 1.88
N ASP A 29 -24.26 11.78 0.89
CA ASP A 29 -24.64 11.75 -0.54
C ASP A 29 -24.43 10.37 -1.20
N ALA A 30 -23.67 9.50 -0.53
CA ALA A 30 -23.21 8.25 -1.11
C ALA A 30 -24.23 7.10 -1.08
N LEU A 31 -25.33 7.23 -0.34
CA LEU A 31 -26.44 6.27 -0.32
C LEU A 31 -27.36 6.42 -1.54
N ASP A 32 -27.59 7.66 -2.01
CA ASP A 32 -28.41 7.94 -3.19
C ASP A 32 -27.65 7.68 -4.50
N GLY A 33 -26.34 7.94 -4.55
CA GLY A 33 -25.51 7.74 -5.75
C GLY A 33 -25.25 6.28 -6.14
N MET A 34 -25.22 5.35 -5.18
CA MET A 34 -24.96 3.92 -5.44
C MET A 34 -26.21 3.10 -5.79
N MET A 35 -27.42 3.60 -5.49
CA MET A 35 -28.65 2.91 -5.90
C MET A 35 -28.86 2.92 -7.43
N GLY A 36 -28.09 3.73 -8.16
CA GLY A 36 -27.98 3.62 -9.61
C GLY A 36 -26.52 3.65 -10.04
N ASP A 37 -26.02 2.54 -10.58
CA ASP A 37 -24.74 2.35 -11.30
C ASP A 37 -24.54 3.29 -12.52
N SER A 38 -25.29 4.39 -12.58
CA SER A 38 -25.28 5.44 -13.59
C SER A 38 -23.92 6.13 -13.74
N TRP A 39 -23.18 6.34 -12.64
CA TRP A 39 -21.90 7.05 -12.63
C TRP A 39 -20.80 6.32 -13.43
N LYS A 40 -20.84 4.99 -13.49
CA LYS A 40 -19.86 4.17 -14.24
C LYS A 40 -20.31 3.82 -15.66
N ARG A 41 -21.58 4.09 -16.02
CA ARG A 41 -22.18 3.62 -17.28
C ARG A 41 -21.49 4.16 -18.52
N GLU A 42 -21.15 5.45 -18.55
CA GLU A 42 -20.48 6.07 -19.69
C GLU A 42 -19.08 5.46 -19.92
N ALA A 43 -18.34 5.20 -18.84
CA ALA A 43 -17.04 4.53 -18.88
C ALA A 43 -17.16 3.09 -19.39
N ILE A 44 -18.17 2.32 -18.94
CA ILE A 44 -18.42 0.95 -19.40
C ILE A 44 -18.72 0.92 -20.90
N GLU A 45 -19.64 1.77 -21.37
CA GLU A 45 -19.98 1.85 -22.80
C GLU A 45 -18.76 2.22 -23.66
N HIS A 46 -17.91 3.13 -23.17
CA HIS A 46 -16.65 3.49 -23.83
C HIS A 46 -15.65 2.33 -23.88
N VAL A 47 -15.46 1.60 -22.78
CA VAL A 47 -14.57 0.42 -22.72
C VAL A 47 -15.06 -0.65 -23.69
N ILE A 48 -16.35 -0.98 -23.69
CA ILE A 48 -16.94 -1.95 -24.62
C ILE A 48 -16.67 -1.54 -26.07
N LYS A 49 -16.92 -0.27 -26.41
CA LYS A 49 -16.73 0.24 -27.78
C LYS A 49 -15.27 0.20 -28.22
N THR A 50 -14.34 0.50 -27.32
CA THR A 50 -12.91 0.63 -27.64
C THR A 50 -12.19 -0.71 -27.66
N THR A 51 -12.56 -1.64 -26.77
CA THR A 51 -11.85 -2.92 -26.58
C THR A 51 -12.61 -4.13 -27.15
N GLY A 52 -13.93 -4.04 -27.31
CA GLY A 52 -14.79 -5.16 -27.67
C GLY A 52 -15.06 -6.15 -26.51
N LEU A 53 -14.75 -5.76 -25.27
CA LEU A 53 -15.04 -6.58 -24.08
C LEU A 53 -16.56 -6.74 -23.87
N GLY A 54 -16.95 -7.86 -23.23
CA GLY A 54 -18.31 -8.05 -22.75
C GLY A 54 -18.62 -7.10 -21.59
N GLU A 55 -19.91 -6.81 -21.39
CA GLU A 55 -20.39 -5.84 -20.38
C GLU A 55 -19.87 -6.14 -18.97
N GLU A 56 -19.93 -7.40 -18.53
CA GLU A 56 -19.44 -7.83 -17.20
C GLU A 56 -17.94 -7.56 -17.01
N ALA A 57 -17.12 -7.81 -18.05
CA ALA A 57 -15.68 -7.58 -17.97
C ALA A 57 -15.34 -6.08 -18.00
N ALA A 58 -16.11 -5.29 -18.76
CA ALA A 58 -15.99 -3.84 -18.79
C ALA A 58 -16.40 -3.23 -17.44
N ASP A 59 -17.48 -3.73 -16.82
CA ASP A 59 -17.92 -3.30 -15.48
C ASP A 59 -16.84 -3.57 -14.43
N GLN A 60 -16.27 -4.78 -14.39
CA GLN A 60 -15.17 -5.10 -13.47
C GLN A 60 -13.94 -4.21 -13.68
N LEU A 61 -13.56 -3.94 -14.94
CA LEU A 61 -12.42 -3.08 -15.23
C LEU A 61 -12.67 -1.64 -14.75
N VAL A 62 -13.84 -1.09 -15.06
CA VAL A 62 -14.21 0.28 -14.68
C VAL A 62 -14.34 0.40 -13.16
N ALA A 63 -14.97 -0.58 -12.50
CA ALA A 63 -15.05 -0.63 -11.05
C ALA A 63 -13.65 -0.68 -10.42
N TYR A 64 -12.76 -1.56 -10.90
CA TYR A 64 -11.39 -1.64 -10.40
C TYR A 64 -10.62 -0.31 -10.59
N MET A 65 -10.75 0.33 -11.76
CA MET A 65 -10.15 1.65 -12.01
C MET A 65 -10.75 2.77 -11.13
N ALA A 66 -12.03 2.68 -10.78
CA ALA A 66 -12.65 3.62 -9.85
C ALA A 66 -12.10 3.45 -8.42
N VAL A 67 -11.89 2.21 -7.96
CA VAL A 67 -11.20 1.93 -6.67
C VAL A 67 -9.79 2.54 -6.68
N VAL A 68 -9.03 2.35 -7.77
CA VAL A 68 -7.69 2.93 -7.92
C VAL A 68 -7.71 4.45 -7.86
N LYS A 69 -8.63 5.08 -8.59
CA LYS A 69 -8.78 6.54 -8.61
C LYS A 69 -9.18 7.08 -7.24
N ALA A 70 -10.06 6.37 -6.52
CA ALA A 70 -10.44 6.74 -5.16
C ALA A 70 -9.26 6.64 -4.18
N ALA A 71 -8.44 5.59 -4.28
CA ALA A 71 -7.27 5.37 -3.44
C ALA A 71 -6.15 6.39 -3.66
N LEU A 72 -5.76 6.61 -4.93
CA LEU A 72 -4.61 7.44 -5.29
C LEU A 72 -4.98 8.91 -5.59
N GLY A 73 -6.27 9.18 -5.76
CA GLY A 73 -6.82 10.45 -6.26
C GLY A 73 -6.78 10.57 -7.79
N VAL A 74 -5.87 9.87 -8.45
CA VAL A 74 -5.71 9.84 -9.91
C VAL A 74 -5.44 8.42 -10.39
N ILE A 75 -5.71 8.13 -11.66
CA ILE A 75 -5.27 6.88 -12.29
C ILE A 75 -3.88 7.10 -12.88
N PRO A 76 -2.86 6.29 -12.51
CA PRO A 76 -1.51 6.44 -13.06
C PRO A 76 -1.45 6.19 -14.58
N THR A 77 -0.86 7.12 -15.30
CA THR A 77 -0.64 7.12 -16.76
C THR A 77 0.81 7.51 -17.08
N GLN A 78 1.19 7.55 -18.36
CA GLN A 78 2.52 8.03 -18.76
C GLN A 78 2.69 9.55 -18.56
N GLU A 79 1.59 10.29 -18.44
CA GLU A 79 1.58 11.73 -18.16
C GLU A 79 1.36 12.03 -16.67
N ARG A 80 0.93 11.04 -15.88
CA ARG A 80 0.68 11.16 -14.43
C ARG A 80 1.31 10.01 -13.66
N LEU A 81 2.38 10.31 -12.95
CA LEU A 81 3.07 9.34 -12.12
C LEU A 81 2.64 9.51 -10.67
N VAL A 82 2.53 8.38 -9.97
CA VAL A 82 2.17 8.36 -8.56
C VAL A 82 3.22 7.60 -7.77
N LEU A 83 3.78 8.25 -6.76
CA LEU A 83 4.53 7.62 -5.68
C LEU A 83 3.56 7.29 -4.56
N GLU A 84 3.54 6.03 -4.19
CA GLU A 84 2.78 5.52 -3.07
C GLU A 84 3.74 5.02 -1.99
N ARG A 85 3.51 5.44 -0.75
CA ARG A 85 4.24 4.94 0.42
C ARG A 85 3.25 4.34 1.40
N PHE A 86 3.56 3.15 1.91
CA PHE A 86 2.82 2.48 2.98
C PHE A 86 3.76 1.68 3.88
N PHE A 87 3.28 1.30 5.06
CA PHE A 87 4.03 0.53 6.05
C PHE A 87 3.60 -0.94 6.05
N ASP A 88 4.54 -1.83 6.32
CA ASP A 88 4.25 -3.24 6.63
C ASP A 88 4.05 -3.48 8.13
N GLU A 89 3.68 -4.70 8.50
CA GLU A 89 3.44 -5.07 9.92
C GLU A 89 4.70 -4.99 10.80
N ALA A 90 5.88 -5.08 10.20
CA ALA A 90 7.15 -4.94 10.89
C ALA A 90 7.55 -3.46 11.07
N GLY A 91 6.73 -2.52 10.57
CA GLY A 91 7.00 -1.09 10.58
C GLY A 91 8.06 -0.66 9.55
N ALA A 92 8.40 -1.54 8.61
CA ALA A 92 9.22 -1.19 7.47
C ALA A 92 8.37 -0.53 6.38
N MET A 93 9.02 0.31 5.59
CA MET A 93 8.37 1.15 4.60
C MET A 93 8.50 0.52 3.22
N ASN A 94 7.42 0.56 2.45
CA ASN A 94 7.42 0.17 1.05
C ASN A 94 7.05 1.38 0.19
N LEU A 95 7.89 1.65 -0.80
CA LEU A 95 7.71 2.73 -1.75
C LEU A 95 7.42 2.13 -3.12
N VAL A 96 6.24 2.44 -3.67
CA VAL A 96 5.82 1.99 -5.01
C VAL A 96 5.73 3.18 -5.94
N ILE A 97 6.33 3.05 -7.12
CA ILE A 97 6.22 4.02 -8.22
C ILE A 97 5.29 3.41 -9.26
N HIS A 98 4.12 4.01 -9.45
CA HIS A 98 3.19 3.62 -10.51
C HIS A 98 3.59 4.28 -11.83
N SER A 99 4.06 3.45 -12.77
CA SER A 99 4.82 3.84 -13.95
C SER A 99 4.51 2.88 -15.11
N PRO A 100 3.47 3.15 -15.93
CA PRO A 100 3.05 2.30 -17.04
C PRO A 100 3.92 2.51 -18.30
N PHE A 101 5.25 2.47 -18.15
CA PHE A 101 6.22 2.57 -19.25
C PHE A 101 6.76 1.20 -19.70
N GLY A 102 6.46 0.13 -18.98
CA GLY A 102 6.93 -1.22 -19.28
C GLY A 102 8.21 -1.62 -18.53
N SER A 103 8.47 -2.92 -18.51
CA SER A 103 9.49 -3.53 -17.64
C SER A 103 10.92 -3.10 -17.95
N ARG A 104 11.25 -2.80 -19.22
CA ARG A 104 12.59 -2.35 -19.62
C ARG A 104 12.92 -0.97 -19.05
N MET A 105 11.95 -0.05 -19.11
CA MET A 105 12.05 1.28 -18.51
C MET A 105 12.11 1.17 -16.99
N ASN A 106 11.14 0.47 -16.40
CA ASN A 106 11.01 0.37 -14.94
C ASN A 106 12.22 -0.32 -14.31
N ARG A 107 12.83 -1.28 -14.99
CA ARG A 107 14.09 -1.92 -14.57
C ARG A 107 15.26 -0.94 -14.55
N ALA A 108 15.40 -0.12 -15.59
CA ALA A 108 16.42 0.93 -15.68
C ALA A 108 16.27 1.92 -14.52
N TRP A 109 15.04 2.43 -14.36
CA TRP A 109 14.74 3.42 -13.33
C TRP A 109 14.91 2.85 -11.92
N GLY A 110 14.38 1.65 -11.65
CA GLY A 110 14.49 0.99 -10.36
C GLY A 110 15.93 0.69 -9.94
N LEU A 111 16.79 0.24 -10.88
CA LEU A 111 18.21 0.01 -10.59
C LEU A 111 18.95 1.30 -10.27
N SER A 112 18.70 2.37 -11.03
CA SER A 112 19.29 3.68 -10.78
C SER A 112 18.87 4.25 -9.43
N LEU A 113 17.59 4.15 -9.08
CA LEU A 113 17.08 4.58 -7.78
C LEU A 113 17.71 3.76 -6.66
N ARG A 114 17.71 2.42 -6.76
CA ARG A 114 18.33 1.53 -5.76
C ARG A 114 19.76 1.97 -5.44
N LYS A 115 20.58 2.21 -6.47
CA LYS A 115 21.97 2.67 -6.30
C LYS A 115 22.06 4.03 -5.59
N ARG A 116 21.17 4.97 -5.89
CA ARG A 116 21.11 6.28 -5.22
C ARG A 116 20.70 6.17 -3.76
N PHE A 117 19.68 5.39 -3.45
CA PHE A 117 19.25 5.13 -2.08
C PHE A 117 20.36 4.45 -1.26
N CYS A 118 21.05 3.44 -1.83
CA CYS A 118 22.20 2.81 -1.17
C CYS A 118 23.29 3.82 -0.79
N ARG A 119 23.61 4.78 -1.68
CA ARG A 119 24.63 5.80 -1.41
C ARG A 119 24.17 6.87 -0.41
N LYS A 120 22.90 7.27 -0.46
CA LYS A 120 22.36 8.32 0.41
C LYS A 120 22.14 7.82 1.84
N PHE A 121 21.69 6.57 2.00
CA PHE A 121 21.27 6.03 3.31
C PHE A 121 22.15 4.88 3.84
N TYR A 122 23.17 4.45 3.09
CA TYR A 122 24.16 3.45 3.52
C TYR A 122 23.58 2.07 3.91
N PHE A 123 22.59 1.58 3.16
CA PHE A 123 22.08 0.20 3.28
C PHE A 123 21.64 -0.37 1.93
N GLU A 124 21.61 -1.71 1.82
CA GLU A 124 21.09 -2.38 0.63
C GLU A 124 19.57 -2.48 0.66
N LEU A 125 18.94 -2.11 -0.45
CA LEU A 125 17.48 -2.15 -0.60
C LEU A 125 17.04 -3.31 -1.47
N GLN A 126 15.93 -3.94 -1.07
CA GLN A 126 15.19 -4.86 -1.91
C GLN A 126 14.38 -4.06 -2.92
N ALA A 127 14.42 -4.47 -4.19
CA ALA A 127 13.76 -3.76 -5.27
C ALA A 127 13.20 -4.72 -6.33
N ALA A 128 12.03 -4.41 -6.85
CA ALA A 128 11.47 -5.12 -8.00
C ALA A 128 10.86 -4.14 -9.00
N ALA A 129 10.86 -4.50 -10.27
CA ALA A 129 10.25 -3.74 -11.34
C ALA A 129 9.38 -4.64 -12.21
N THR A 130 8.11 -4.28 -12.33
CA THR A 130 7.14 -4.90 -13.24
C THR A 130 6.88 -4.00 -14.45
N GLU A 131 5.90 -4.35 -15.27
CA GLU A 131 5.52 -3.53 -16.43
C GLU A 131 4.88 -2.20 -16.04
N ASP A 132 4.19 -2.16 -14.91
CA ASP A 132 3.39 -1.01 -14.49
C ASP A 132 3.92 -0.32 -13.23
N SER A 133 4.90 -0.91 -12.53
CA SER A 133 5.38 -0.33 -11.28
C SER A 133 6.78 -0.77 -10.86
N ILE A 134 7.37 0.02 -9.97
CA ILE A 134 8.65 -0.23 -9.30
C ILE A 134 8.38 -0.24 -7.81
N ILE A 135 8.91 -1.22 -7.07
CA ILE A 135 8.88 -1.23 -5.60
C ILE A 135 10.29 -1.13 -5.03
N LEU A 136 10.43 -0.34 -3.98
CA LEU A 136 11.62 -0.22 -3.13
C LEU A 136 11.20 -0.46 -1.68
N SER A 137 11.68 -1.55 -1.08
CA SER A 137 11.42 -1.84 0.33
C SER A 137 12.55 -1.27 1.18
N LEU A 138 12.20 -0.35 2.07
CA LEU A 138 13.11 0.42 2.92
C LEU A 138 13.10 -0.11 4.36
N GLY A 139 14.21 0.11 5.06
CA GLY A 139 14.33 -0.10 6.50
C GLY A 139 13.34 0.75 7.30
N ALA A 140 13.12 0.40 8.57
CA ALA A 140 12.28 1.20 9.47
C ALA A 140 12.95 2.52 9.90
N THR A 141 14.23 2.75 9.60
CA THR A 141 15.07 3.80 10.18
C THR A 141 15.09 5.14 9.45
N HIS A 142 14.47 5.26 8.28
CA HIS A 142 14.59 6.47 7.45
C HIS A 142 13.23 7.06 7.10
N SER A 143 13.13 8.38 7.18
CA SER A 143 12.06 9.19 6.58
C SER A 143 12.68 10.18 5.60
N PHE A 144 11.89 10.58 4.60
CA PHE A 144 12.22 11.59 3.60
C PHE A 144 10.90 12.11 2.98
N PRO A 145 10.89 13.33 2.45
CA PRO A 145 9.74 13.84 1.69
C PRO A 145 9.54 12.98 0.44
N LEU A 146 8.32 12.49 0.24
CA LEU A 146 8.03 11.54 -0.83
C LEU A 146 8.18 12.17 -2.22
N GLU A 147 7.85 13.45 -2.37
CA GLU A 147 7.96 14.21 -3.61
C GLU A 147 9.42 14.37 -4.09
N GLU A 148 10.39 14.39 -3.16
CA GLU A 148 11.81 14.55 -3.51
C GLU A 148 12.38 13.36 -4.28
N VAL A 149 11.77 12.18 -4.16
CA VAL A 149 12.25 10.95 -4.81
C VAL A 149 12.32 11.11 -6.33
N TYR A 150 11.40 11.85 -6.94
CA TYR A 150 11.42 12.15 -8.38
C TYR A 150 12.70 12.90 -8.82
N HIS A 151 13.34 13.62 -7.89
CA HIS A 151 14.52 14.45 -8.13
C HIS A 151 15.83 13.78 -7.69
N TYR A 152 15.79 12.56 -7.14
CA TYR A 152 16.99 11.83 -6.73
C TYR A 152 17.87 11.41 -7.92
N LEU A 153 17.30 11.36 -9.13
CA LEU A 153 18.00 11.07 -10.36
C LEU A 153 17.93 12.28 -11.28
N HIS A 154 19.08 12.66 -11.85
CA HIS A 154 19.16 13.77 -12.79
C HIS A 154 19.45 13.24 -14.20
N PRO A 155 18.81 13.77 -15.27
CA PRO A 155 19.00 13.29 -16.64
C PRO A 155 20.48 13.31 -17.08
N ASN A 156 21.24 14.34 -16.72
CA ASN A 156 22.67 14.43 -17.05
C ASN A 156 23.57 13.33 -16.43
N ASN A 157 23.15 12.68 -15.34
CA ASN A 157 23.99 11.70 -14.63
C ASN A 157 23.38 10.29 -14.55
N VAL A 158 22.11 10.11 -14.93
CA VAL A 158 21.41 8.83 -14.80
C VAL A 158 22.11 7.69 -15.54
N ARG A 159 22.71 7.97 -16.70
CA ARG A 159 23.47 6.97 -17.47
C ARG A 159 24.67 6.45 -16.69
N GLN A 160 25.46 7.33 -16.10
CA GLN A 160 26.61 6.93 -15.27
C GLN A 160 26.15 6.15 -14.03
N VAL A 161 25.08 6.60 -13.37
CA VAL A 161 24.49 5.91 -12.21
C VAL A 161 24.01 4.51 -12.60
N LEU A 162 23.31 4.38 -13.72
CA LEU A 162 22.80 3.09 -14.20
C LEU A 162 23.94 2.17 -14.63
N THR A 163 24.98 2.71 -15.28
CA THR A 163 26.20 1.95 -15.60
C THR A 163 26.83 1.39 -14.33
N GLN A 164 26.94 2.17 -13.25
CA GLN A 164 27.47 1.63 -11.99
C GLN A 164 26.51 0.63 -11.32
N ALA A 165 25.19 0.83 -11.45
CA ALA A 165 24.19 -0.07 -10.88
C ALA A 165 24.09 -1.42 -11.60
N LEU A 166 24.22 -1.43 -12.93
CA LEU A 166 24.10 -2.64 -13.75
C LEU A 166 25.31 -3.57 -13.58
N LEU A 167 26.48 -3.03 -13.22
CA LEU A 167 27.68 -3.83 -12.93
C LEU A 167 27.46 -4.74 -11.72
N ASP A 168 26.62 -4.37 -10.77
CA ASP A 168 26.25 -5.20 -9.63
C ASP A 168 25.04 -6.09 -9.92
N ALA A 169 24.45 -6.02 -11.12
CA ALA A 169 23.24 -6.77 -11.47
C ALA A 169 23.57 -8.08 -12.21
N PRO A 170 22.87 -9.20 -11.90
CA PRO A 170 23.11 -10.50 -12.54
C PRO A 170 23.02 -10.50 -14.07
N MET A 171 22.28 -9.55 -14.64
CA MET A 171 22.10 -9.42 -16.09
C MET A 171 23.41 -9.12 -16.83
N PHE A 172 24.37 -8.45 -16.17
CA PHE A 172 25.66 -8.13 -16.78
C PHE A 172 26.41 -9.41 -17.15
N GLU A 173 26.54 -10.36 -16.21
CA GLU A 173 27.24 -11.62 -16.46
C GLU A 173 26.58 -12.46 -17.55
N VAL A 174 25.25 -12.44 -17.60
CA VAL A 174 24.48 -13.16 -18.63
C VAL A 174 24.77 -12.58 -20.01
N ARG A 175 24.74 -11.24 -20.15
CA ARG A 175 25.01 -10.55 -21.42
C ARG A 175 26.48 -10.63 -21.80
N TRP A 176 27.39 -10.52 -20.84
CA TRP A 176 28.82 -10.71 -21.04
C TRP A 176 29.11 -12.08 -21.66
N ARG A 177 28.56 -13.14 -21.06
CA ARG A 177 28.75 -14.51 -21.54
C ARG A 177 28.22 -14.70 -22.96
N TRP A 178 27.07 -14.09 -23.26
CA TRP A 178 26.50 -14.08 -24.61
C TRP A 178 27.45 -13.41 -25.61
N ASN A 179 27.97 -12.23 -25.26
CA ASN A 179 28.87 -11.46 -26.12
C ASN A 179 30.23 -12.13 -26.30
N ALA A 180 30.85 -12.60 -25.22
CA ALA A 180 32.09 -13.37 -25.26
C ALA A 180 31.94 -14.65 -26.09
N SER A 181 30.79 -15.32 -25.99
CA SER A 181 30.50 -16.49 -26.82
C SER A 181 30.32 -16.10 -28.29
N THR A 182 29.61 -15.02 -28.59
CA THR A 182 29.25 -14.59 -29.96
C THR A 182 30.45 -14.02 -30.70
N ALA A 183 31.33 -13.31 -29.98
CA ALA A 183 32.63 -12.85 -30.48
C ALA A 183 33.68 -13.96 -30.61
N LEU A 184 33.32 -15.22 -30.28
CA LEU A 184 34.22 -16.37 -30.27
C LEU A 184 35.43 -16.23 -29.33
N ALA A 185 35.32 -15.37 -28.31
CA ALA A 185 36.33 -15.20 -27.27
C ALA A 185 36.36 -16.39 -26.29
N VAL A 186 35.23 -17.09 -26.13
CA VAL A 186 35.12 -18.33 -25.34
C VAL A 186 34.96 -19.54 -26.27
N LEU A 187 35.77 -20.57 -26.02
CA LEU A 187 35.78 -21.79 -26.83
C LEU A 187 34.50 -22.61 -26.65
N ARG A 188 33.72 -22.74 -27.72
CA ARG A 188 32.50 -23.56 -27.77
C ARG A 188 32.78 -25.03 -28.06
N ARG A 189 33.94 -25.32 -28.68
CA ARG A 189 34.42 -26.68 -28.99
C ARG A 189 35.90 -26.80 -28.67
N TRP A 190 36.27 -27.92 -28.07
CA TRP A 190 37.66 -28.27 -27.76
C TRP A 190 37.92 -29.71 -28.22
N THR A 191 38.97 -29.91 -29.00
CA THR A 191 39.37 -31.23 -29.54
C THR A 191 38.21 -32.00 -30.20
N GLY A 192 37.42 -31.30 -31.03
CA GLY A 192 36.27 -31.85 -31.75
C GLY A 192 34.99 -32.05 -30.92
N LYS A 193 35.05 -31.97 -29.59
CA LYS A 193 33.89 -32.10 -28.69
C LYS A 193 33.29 -30.74 -28.34
N LYS A 194 31.99 -30.69 -28.03
CA LYS A 194 31.33 -29.49 -27.49
C LYS A 194 31.79 -29.27 -26.05
N VAL A 195 32.14 -28.04 -25.69
CA VAL A 195 32.48 -27.67 -24.32
C VAL A 195 31.19 -27.59 -23.50
N PRO A 196 31.08 -28.27 -22.34
CA PRO A 196 29.91 -28.19 -21.47
C PRO A 196 29.58 -26.74 -21.05
N PRO A 197 28.28 -26.38 -20.90
CA PRO A 197 27.90 -25.02 -20.51
C PRO A 197 28.52 -24.52 -19.20
N ALA A 198 28.69 -25.39 -18.20
CA ALA A 198 29.35 -25.02 -16.94
C ALA A 198 30.80 -24.56 -17.15
N ILE A 199 31.55 -25.24 -18.01
CA ILE A 199 32.94 -24.85 -18.33
C ILE A 199 32.97 -23.55 -19.16
N GLN A 200 31.99 -23.34 -20.04
CA GLN A 200 31.87 -22.07 -20.76
C GLN A 200 31.58 -20.88 -19.83
N ARG A 201 30.86 -21.10 -18.71
CA ARG A 201 30.65 -20.08 -17.68
C ARG A 201 31.96 -19.71 -17.00
N ILE A 202 32.71 -20.72 -16.52
CA ILE A 202 34.03 -20.53 -15.90
C ILE A 202 34.97 -19.77 -16.83
N HIS A 203 35.13 -20.22 -18.08
CA HIS A 203 36.00 -19.53 -19.05
C HIS A 203 35.54 -18.09 -19.36
N SER A 204 34.23 -17.83 -19.31
CA SER A 204 33.69 -16.49 -19.50
C SER A 204 33.98 -15.58 -18.32
N GLU A 205 33.95 -16.10 -17.10
CA GLU A 205 34.30 -15.41 -15.85
C GLU A 205 35.81 -15.14 -15.79
N ASP A 206 36.64 -16.13 -16.16
CA ASP A 206 38.10 -15.97 -16.29
C ASP A 206 38.46 -14.85 -17.27
N LEU A 207 37.68 -14.69 -18.35
CA LEU A 207 37.87 -13.60 -19.31
C LEU A 207 37.51 -12.23 -18.72
N ILE A 208 36.46 -12.14 -17.87
CA ILE A 208 36.17 -10.91 -17.13
C ILE A 208 37.36 -10.55 -16.25
N ALA A 209 37.93 -11.50 -15.51
CA ALA A 209 39.04 -11.23 -14.60
C ALA A 209 40.29 -10.67 -15.33
N GLN A 210 40.47 -10.96 -16.61
CA GLN A 210 41.57 -10.43 -17.43
C GLN A 210 41.25 -9.06 -18.05
N VAL A 211 40.01 -8.87 -18.50
CA VAL A 211 39.60 -7.69 -19.29
C VAL A 211 39.06 -6.57 -18.40
N PHE A 212 38.34 -6.92 -17.34
CA PHE A 212 37.70 -6.03 -16.39
C PHE A 212 37.86 -6.54 -14.95
N PRO A 213 39.08 -6.47 -14.38
CA PRO A 213 39.36 -7.00 -13.04
C PRO A 213 38.46 -6.40 -11.94
N ASP A 214 38.18 -5.10 -12.02
CA ASP A 214 37.32 -4.37 -11.09
C ASP A 214 35.90 -4.93 -10.97
N GLN A 215 35.41 -5.65 -11.98
CA GLN A 215 34.08 -6.26 -11.97
C GLN A 215 33.98 -7.44 -10.98
N ILE A 216 35.08 -8.17 -10.76
CA ILE A 216 35.16 -9.32 -9.84
C ILE A 216 35.90 -8.93 -8.55
N ALA A 217 36.45 -7.71 -8.48
CA ALA A 217 37.19 -7.25 -7.33
C ALA A 217 36.32 -7.23 -6.07
N CYS A 218 36.92 -7.60 -4.94
CA CYS A 218 36.27 -7.53 -3.64
C CYS A 218 35.85 -6.07 -3.36
N LEU A 219 34.59 -5.87 -2.97
CA LEU A 219 34.04 -4.55 -2.67
C LEU A 219 34.84 -3.79 -1.59
N GLU A 220 35.52 -4.51 -0.69
CA GLU A 220 36.41 -3.91 0.33
C GLU A 220 37.63 -3.19 -0.25
N ASN A 221 38.06 -3.55 -1.46
CA ASN A 221 39.25 -2.98 -2.12
C ASN A 221 38.90 -1.86 -3.12
N ILE A 222 37.62 -1.68 -3.43
CA ILE A 222 37.17 -0.67 -4.39
C ILE A 222 36.82 0.60 -3.62
N VAL A 223 37.60 1.66 -3.83
CA VAL A 223 37.29 2.99 -3.28
C VAL A 223 36.55 3.80 -4.34
N GLY A 224 35.23 3.93 -4.18
CA GLY A 224 34.40 4.77 -5.06
C GLY A 224 33.71 4.00 -6.19
N GLU A 225 33.74 4.55 -7.40
CA GLU A 225 33.10 3.96 -8.58
C GLU A 225 34.05 2.99 -9.30
N ARG A 226 33.53 1.92 -9.91
CA ARG A 226 34.35 1.00 -10.70
C ARG A 226 34.84 1.70 -11.96
N GLU A 227 36.13 1.60 -12.26
CA GLU A 227 36.68 2.13 -13.50
C GLU A 227 36.36 1.17 -14.65
N VAL A 228 35.53 1.62 -15.59
CA VAL A 228 35.15 0.78 -16.74
C VAL A 228 36.27 0.82 -17.79
N PRO A 229 36.91 -0.32 -18.11
CA PRO A 229 38.00 -0.36 -19.08
C PRO A 229 37.48 -0.17 -20.50
N LYS A 230 38.27 0.49 -21.35
CA LYS A 230 38.00 0.62 -22.79
C LYS A 230 38.28 -0.70 -23.49
N HIS A 231 37.25 -1.53 -23.65
CA HIS A 231 37.37 -2.80 -24.34
C HIS A 231 36.10 -3.13 -25.13
N PRO A 232 36.19 -3.56 -26.41
CA PRO A 232 35.00 -3.77 -27.25
C PRO A 232 33.94 -4.70 -26.66
N LEU A 233 34.36 -5.79 -25.97
CA LEU A 233 33.39 -6.69 -25.31
C LEU A 233 32.70 -6.04 -24.10
N VAL A 234 33.40 -5.17 -23.37
CA VAL A 234 32.83 -4.46 -22.21
C VAL A 234 31.86 -3.40 -22.71
N ASP A 235 32.28 -2.60 -23.69
CA ASP A 235 31.46 -1.57 -24.33
C ASP A 235 30.19 -2.16 -24.93
N GLN A 236 30.30 -3.27 -25.67
CA GLN A 236 29.14 -3.97 -26.23
C GLN A 236 28.22 -4.52 -25.14
N THR A 237 28.78 -5.13 -24.08
CA THR A 237 27.97 -5.69 -22.99
C THR A 237 27.21 -4.61 -22.23
N ILE A 238 27.86 -3.48 -21.94
CA ILE A 238 27.21 -2.33 -21.31
C ILE A 238 26.14 -1.75 -22.23
N SER A 239 26.43 -1.62 -23.54
CA SER A 239 25.45 -1.16 -24.52
C SER A 239 24.22 -2.07 -24.59
N ASP A 240 24.39 -3.39 -24.64
CA ASP A 240 23.28 -4.35 -24.67
C ASP A 240 22.44 -4.30 -23.38
N CYS A 241 23.11 -4.17 -22.23
CA CYS A 241 22.43 -3.99 -20.95
C CYS A 241 21.60 -2.70 -20.93
N LEU A 242 22.17 -1.57 -21.36
CA LEU A 242 21.52 -0.25 -21.32
C LEU A 242 20.40 -0.10 -22.35
N ASN A 243 20.59 -0.62 -23.56
CA ASN A 243 19.72 -0.34 -24.70
C ASN A 243 18.85 -1.52 -25.15
N GLU A 244 19.20 -2.78 -24.84
CA GLU A 244 18.35 -3.94 -25.17
C GLU A 244 17.64 -4.51 -23.94
N ALA A 245 18.37 -4.78 -22.86
CA ALA A 245 17.77 -5.31 -21.63
C ALA A 245 16.98 -4.24 -20.88
N MET A 246 17.40 -2.99 -21.02
CA MET A 246 16.79 -1.79 -20.46
C MET A 246 16.53 -0.77 -21.57
N ASP A 247 16.03 0.39 -21.19
CA ASP A 247 15.80 1.51 -22.11
C ASP A 247 16.31 2.82 -21.47
N ILE A 248 17.62 3.06 -21.58
CA ILE A 248 18.24 4.27 -21.01
C ILE A 248 17.85 5.55 -21.76
N GLU A 249 17.62 5.49 -23.08
CA GLU A 249 17.32 6.68 -23.87
C GLU A 249 15.96 7.26 -23.49
N ASN A 250 14.94 6.42 -23.37
CA ASN A 250 13.64 6.89 -22.91
C ASN A 250 13.65 7.22 -21.42
N LEU A 251 14.51 6.60 -20.59
CA LEU A 251 14.68 7.01 -19.18
C LEU A 251 15.26 8.43 -19.06
N GLU A 252 16.26 8.77 -19.86
CA GLU A 252 16.83 10.12 -19.91
C GLU A 252 15.77 11.16 -20.32
N ARG A 253 14.93 10.81 -21.31
CA ARG A 253 13.80 11.65 -21.73
C ARG A 253 12.77 11.81 -20.62
N LEU A 254 12.35 10.71 -19.99
CA LEU A 254 11.40 10.71 -18.88
C LEU A 254 11.87 11.61 -17.74
N LEU A 255 13.12 11.48 -17.31
CA LEU A 255 13.67 12.34 -16.25
C LEU A 255 13.76 13.81 -16.68
N THR A 256 14.04 14.08 -17.96
CA THR A 256 14.01 15.44 -18.50
C THR A 256 12.59 16.02 -18.43
N ASP A 257 11.57 15.24 -18.81
CA ASP A 257 10.17 15.66 -18.78
C ASP A 257 9.66 15.87 -17.34
N ILE A 258 10.09 15.04 -16.39
CA ILE A 258 9.81 15.23 -14.95
C ILE A 258 10.44 16.54 -14.47
N HIS A 259 11.71 16.80 -14.76
CA HIS A 259 12.40 18.04 -14.33
C HIS A 259 11.85 19.30 -15.01
N ALA A 260 11.30 19.16 -16.22
CA ALA A 260 10.64 20.24 -16.94
C ALA A 260 9.21 20.51 -16.43
N GLY A 261 8.64 19.63 -15.59
CA GLY A 261 7.24 19.70 -15.16
C GLY A 261 6.22 19.34 -16.25
N ASN A 262 6.66 18.60 -17.29
CA ASN A 262 5.77 18.12 -18.36
C ASN A 262 4.92 16.92 -17.92
N ILE A 263 5.35 16.21 -16.87
CA ILE A 263 4.67 15.05 -16.30
C ILE A 263 4.16 15.44 -14.92
N GLU A 264 2.89 15.17 -14.67
CA GLU A 264 2.27 15.37 -13.37
C GLU A 264 2.80 14.32 -12.39
N THR A 265 3.33 14.75 -11.25
CA THR A 265 3.89 13.87 -10.22
C THR A 265 3.11 14.03 -8.92
N LEU A 266 2.57 12.93 -8.39
CA LEU A 266 1.84 12.91 -7.13
C LEU A 266 2.51 12.00 -6.13
N ALA A 267 2.50 12.42 -4.87
CA ALA A 267 2.94 11.62 -3.73
C ALA A 267 1.74 11.30 -2.83
N ARG A 268 1.62 10.03 -2.42
CA ARG A 268 0.52 9.54 -1.59
C ARG A 268 1.04 8.64 -0.48
N ASP A 269 0.72 9.03 0.75
CA ASP A 269 0.88 8.20 1.94
C ASP A 269 -0.42 7.45 2.21
N LEU A 270 -0.35 6.12 2.15
CA LEU A 270 -1.49 5.23 2.37
C LEU A 270 -1.24 4.33 3.58
N ARG A 271 -2.32 3.93 4.25
CA ARG A 271 -2.27 2.98 5.37
C ARG A 271 -1.97 1.55 4.93
N GLU A 272 -2.44 1.18 3.75
CA GLU A 272 -2.28 -0.15 3.15
C GLU A 272 -2.04 0.01 1.64
N PRO A 273 -1.45 -0.98 0.95
CA PRO A 273 -1.15 -0.89 -0.46
C PRO A 273 -2.40 -0.64 -1.31
N SER A 274 -2.28 0.20 -2.34
CA SER A 274 -3.33 0.39 -3.33
C SER A 274 -3.58 -0.87 -4.15
N PRO A 275 -4.74 -1.00 -4.81
CA PRO A 275 -5.03 -2.14 -5.67
C PRO A 275 -4.00 -2.35 -6.80
N LEU A 276 -3.35 -1.29 -7.28
CA LEU A 276 -2.29 -1.40 -8.30
C LEU A 276 -0.97 -1.92 -7.70
N SER A 277 -0.68 -1.62 -6.44
CA SER A 277 0.51 -2.10 -5.75
C SER A 277 0.52 -3.62 -5.55
N GLU A 278 -0.65 -4.27 -5.54
CA GLU A 278 -0.77 -5.71 -5.35
C GLU A 278 0.02 -6.52 -6.39
N GLN A 279 0.12 -6.04 -7.63
CA GLN A 279 0.85 -6.71 -8.70
C GLN A 279 2.34 -6.79 -8.38
N VAL A 280 2.93 -5.70 -7.90
CA VAL A 280 4.38 -5.63 -7.62
C VAL A 280 4.75 -6.25 -6.29
N LEU A 281 3.84 -6.26 -5.32
CA LEU A 281 4.01 -7.01 -4.07
C LEU A 281 4.12 -8.52 -4.31
N ASN A 282 3.38 -9.02 -5.29
CA ASN A 282 3.40 -10.42 -5.73
C ASN A 282 4.31 -10.65 -6.95
N ALA A 283 5.31 -9.77 -7.15
CA ALA A 283 6.23 -9.86 -8.27
C ALA A 283 6.95 -11.22 -8.32
N ARG A 284 7.12 -11.74 -9.54
CA ARG A 284 7.82 -13.00 -9.77
C ARG A 284 9.34 -12.80 -9.72
N PRO A 285 10.13 -13.86 -9.45
CA PRO A 285 11.58 -13.76 -9.31
C PRO A 285 12.34 -13.04 -10.42
N TYR A 286 11.88 -13.14 -11.67
CA TYR A 286 12.51 -12.47 -12.81
C TYR A 286 12.35 -10.94 -12.83
N SER A 287 11.45 -10.40 -11.99
CA SER A 287 11.18 -8.96 -11.84
C SER A 287 12.07 -8.31 -10.79
N PHE A 288 12.79 -9.10 -9.99
CA PHE A 288 13.67 -8.59 -8.94
C PHE A 288 14.92 -7.93 -9.53
N LEU A 289 15.39 -6.89 -8.86
CA LEU A 289 16.55 -6.08 -9.24
C LEU A 289 17.75 -6.32 -8.32
N ASP A 290 17.61 -7.27 -7.41
CA ASP A 290 18.55 -7.67 -6.36
C ASP A 290 18.55 -9.20 -6.22
N ASP A 291 19.58 -9.74 -5.57
CA ASP A 291 19.78 -11.19 -5.40
C ASP A 291 19.22 -11.75 -4.09
N VAL A 292 18.37 -11.00 -3.38
CA VAL A 292 17.81 -11.45 -2.09
C VAL A 292 16.87 -12.64 -2.33
N PRO A 293 17.03 -13.75 -1.56
CA PRO A 293 16.15 -14.91 -1.62
C PRO A 293 14.67 -14.54 -1.44
N LEU A 294 13.79 -15.38 -1.99
CA LEU A 294 12.35 -15.11 -1.98
C LEU A 294 11.78 -15.12 -0.55
N GLU A 295 12.30 -16.00 0.31
CA GLU A 295 11.87 -16.18 1.69
C GLU A 295 12.19 -14.98 2.59
N GLU A 296 13.18 -14.17 2.24
CA GLU A 296 13.66 -13.01 3.01
C GLU A 296 13.05 -11.68 2.51
N ARG A 297 12.11 -11.73 1.55
CA ARG A 297 11.52 -10.52 0.98
C ARG A 297 10.48 -9.89 1.91
N ARG A 298 10.68 -8.60 2.16
CA ARG A 298 9.77 -7.76 2.95
C ARG A 298 8.42 -7.58 2.31
N THR A 299 8.34 -7.63 0.97
CA THR A 299 7.06 -7.54 0.25
C THR A 299 6.09 -8.67 0.60
N HIS A 300 6.57 -9.83 1.05
CA HIS A 300 5.71 -10.92 1.54
C HIS A 300 5.14 -10.68 2.94
N ALA A 301 5.73 -9.77 3.72
CA ALA A 301 5.16 -9.35 5.01
C ALA A 301 3.97 -8.38 4.82
N VAL A 302 3.78 -7.86 3.61
CA VAL A 302 2.64 -7.02 3.27
C VAL A 302 1.42 -7.91 3.05
N GLN A 303 0.38 -7.71 3.86
CA GLN A 303 -0.88 -8.45 3.73
C GLN A 303 -1.86 -7.68 2.83
N ASN A 304 -2.50 -8.40 1.90
CA ASN A 304 -3.49 -7.83 0.98
C ASN A 304 -4.92 -8.16 1.41
N ARG A 305 -5.83 -7.18 1.34
CA ARG A 305 -7.27 -7.41 1.38
C ARG A 305 -7.75 -7.83 0.00
N ARG A 306 -8.54 -8.90 -0.08
CA ARG A 306 -8.96 -9.48 -1.37
C ARG A 306 -10.08 -8.71 -2.09
N TRP A 307 -10.66 -7.67 -1.47
CA TRP A 307 -11.70 -6.83 -2.09
C TRP A 307 -11.83 -5.51 -1.32
N LEU A 308 -11.93 -4.38 -2.05
CA LEU A 308 -12.21 -3.04 -1.52
C LEU A 308 -13.28 -2.40 -2.42
N ASP A 309 -14.32 -1.83 -1.81
CA ASP A 309 -15.26 -0.95 -2.50
C ASP A 309 -14.62 0.45 -2.71
N PRO A 310 -14.95 1.25 -3.75
CA PRO A 310 -14.35 2.57 -3.94
C PRO A 310 -14.46 3.51 -2.73
N LYS A 311 -15.47 3.35 -1.88
CA LYS A 311 -15.61 4.10 -0.62
C LYS A 311 -14.52 3.75 0.38
N GLU A 312 -14.34 2.47 0.65
CA GLU A 312 -13.29 1.97 1.55
C GLU A 312 -11.91 2.37 1.02
N ALA A 313 -11.73 2.37 -0.30
CA ALA A 313 -10.51 2.82 -0.94
C ALA A 313 -10.24 4.32 -0.78
N ALA A 314 -11.27 5.16 -0.79
CA ALA A 314 -11.13 6.61 -0.61
C ALA A 314 -10.64 7.00 0.79
N GLU A 315 -10.89 6.13 1.78
CA GLU A 315 -10.46 6.32 3.17
C GLU A 315 -9.01 5.87 3.40
N LEU A 316 -8.33 5.21 2.44
CA LEU A 316 -7.02 4.57 2.65
C LEU A 316 -5.93 5.49 3.23
N GLY A 317 -5.99 6.80 3.01
CA GLY A 317 -5.05 7.77 3.57
C GLY A 317 -5.33 8.21 5.03
N GLN A 318 -6.53 7.99 5.57
CA GLN A 318 -6.95 8.57 6.86
C GLN A 318 -6.74 7.61 8.03
N LEU A 319 -6.05 8.00 9.10
CA LEU A 319 -5.90 7.13 10.28
C LEU A 319 -7.22 6.96 11.05
N ASP A 320 -7.32 5.87 11.81
CA ASP A 320 -8.45 5.68 12.71
C ASP A 320 -8.33 6.60 13.93
N ALA A 321 -9.35 7.43 14.17
CA ALA A 321 -9.33 8.43 15.24
C ALA A 321 -9.18 7.80 16.65
N GLU A 322 -9.75 6.61 16.87
CA GLU A 322 -9.58 5.89 18.13
C GLU A 322 -8.17 5.34 18.29
N ALA A 323 -7.57 4.77 17.22
CA ALA A 323 -6.17 4.37 17.23
C ALA A 323 -5.20 5.55 17.48
N VAL A 324 -5.47 6.72 16.89
CA VAL A 324 -4.69 7.94 17.16
C VAL A 324 -4.77 8.30 18.63
N ARG A 325 -5.98 8.36 19.20
CA ARG A 325 -6.19 8.69 20.62
C ARG A 325 -5.49 7.69 21.55
N SER A 326 -5.65 6.38 21.34
CA SER A 326 -5.00 5.37 22.19
C SER A 326 -3.48 5.47 22.15
N VAL A 327 -2.88 5.70 20.97
CA VAL A 327 -1.42 5.88 20.90
C VAL A 327 -0.97 7.18 21.55
N ARG A 328 -1.75 8.26 21.48
CA ARG A 328 -1.46 9.51 22.19
C ARG A 328 -1.50 9.32 23.70
N GLU A 329 -2.51 8.62 24.22
CA GLU A 329 -2.62 8.28 25.64
C GLU A 329 -1.44 7.41 26.08
N GLU A 330 -1.09 6.35 25.32
CA GLU A 330 0.05 5.47 25.64
C GLU A 330 1.44 6.12 25.45
N ALA A 331 1.55 7.16 24.62
CA ALA A 331 2.81 7.88 24.39
C ALA A 331 3.00 9.04 25.38
N TRP A 332 1.91 9.53 25.96
CA TRP A 332 1.97 10.53 27.00
C TRP A 332 2.67 9.93 28.24
N PRO A 333 3.62 10.65 28.86
CA PRO A 333 4.30 10.12 30.02
C PRO A 333 3.32 9.93 31.19
N GLU A 334 3.44 8.78 31.86
CA GLU A 334 2.82 8.49 33.15
C GLU A 334 3.90 8.63 34.22
N ALA A 335 3.61 9.33 35.32
CA ALA A 335 4.58 9.58 36.37
C ALA A 335 3.95 9.38 37.76
N GLU A 336 4.33 8.29 38.43
CA GLU A 336 3.93 7.98 39.81
C GLU A 336 4.92 8.53 40.84
N SER A 337 6.06 9.07 40.39
CA SER A 337 7.11 9.63 41.25
C SER A 337 7.84 10.82 40.61
N ALA A 338 8.55 11.59 41.44
CA ALA A 338 9.40 12.69 40.98
C ALA A 338 10.51 12.24 40.02
N GLU A 339 11.03 11.01 40.15
CA GLU A 339 12.05 10.47 39.24
C GLU A 339 11.46 10.23 37.85
N GLU A 340 10.28 9.59 37.78
CA GLU A 340 9.59 9.34 36.51
C GLU A 340 9.15 10.64 35.82
N LEU A 341 8.75 11.65 36.59
CA LEU A 341 8.46 12.98 36.05
C LEU A 341 9.70 13.68 35.49
N HIS A 342 10.86 13.50 36.13
CA HIS A 342 12.12 14.04 35.61
C HIS A 342 12.48 13.38 34.27
N ASP A 343 12.36 12.05 34.17
CA ASP A 343 12.54 11.32 32.92
C ASP A 343 11.56 11.81 31.84
N ALA A 344 10.29 12.04 32.21
CA ALA A 344 9.28 12.60 31.32
C ALA A 344 9.64 14.00 30.80
N LEU A 345 10.17 14.89 31.66
CA LEU A 345 10.66 16.22 31.26
C LEU A 345 11.87 16.13 30.32
N VAL A 346 12.78 15.17 30.55
CA VAL A 346 13.95 14.96 29.71
C VAL A 346 13.54 14.43 28.33
N LEU A 347 12.54 13.54 28.28
CA LEU A 347 11.96 12.97 27.07
C LEU A 347 11.22 14.02 26.24
N THR A 348 10.21 14.66 26.83
CA THR A 348 9.31 15.62 26.17
C THR A 348 10.00 16.96 25.87
N GLY A 349 11.11 17.25 26.56
CA GLY A 349 11.83 18.52 26.50
C GLY A 349 11.24 19.59 27.40
N PHE A 350 9.92 19.73 27.41
CA PHE A 350 9.17 20.62 28.30
C PHE A 350 7.71 20.18 28.47
N LEU A 351 7.10 20.62 29.56
CA LEU A 351 5.66 20.54 29.80
C LEU A 351 5.11 21.95 30.01
N THR A 352 3.89 22.23 29.54
CA THR A 352 3.23 23.51 29.82
C THR A 352 2.67 23.53 31.24
N GLU A 353 2.36 24.72 31.77
CA GLU A 353 1.69 24.86 33.07
C GLU A 353 0.39 24.05 33.14
N ASN A 354 -0.49 24.20 32.12
CA ASN A 354 -1.75 23.46 32.04
C ASN A 354 -1.54 21.94 32.00
N GLU A 355 -0.51 21.46 31.30
CA GLU A 355 -0.18 20.02 31.26
C GLU A 355 0.34 19.51 32.60
N GLY A 356 1.10 20.33 33.31
CA GLY A 356 1.54 20.01 34.66
C GLY A 356 0.38 19.94 35.66
N GLU A 357 -0.65 20.78 35.49
CA GLU A 357 -1.87 20.75 36.30
C GLU A 357 -2.75 19.54 35.98
N THR A 358 -2.86 19.14 34.71
CA THR A 358 -3.67 17.97 34.32
C THR A 358 -2.98 16.63 34.58
N GLY A 359 -1.65 16.55 34.39
CA GLY A 359 -0.87 15.32 34.51
C GLY A 359 -1.26 14.25 33.48
N ASP A 360 -1.19 12.98 33.90
CA ASP A 360 -1.52 11.76 33.14
C ASP A 360 -2.99 11.32 33.28
N ALA A 361 -3.65 11.61 34.41
CA ALA A 361 -5.03 11.18 34.70
C ALA A 361 -5.90 12.22 35.45
N GLY A 362 -5.56 13.50 35.38
CA GLY A 362 -6.30 14.58 36.07
C GLY A 362 -5.89 14.79 37.53
N GLY A 363 -4.83 14.10 38.00
CA GLY A 363 -4.27 14.22 39.33
C GLY A 363 -3.21 15.32 39.49
N GLY A 364 -2.68 15.85 38.38
CA GLY A 364 -1.63 16.86 38.35
C GLY A 364 -0.28 16.41 38.90
N TRP A 365 0.80 17.02 38.45
CA TRP A 365 2.18 16.69 38.83
C TRP A 365 2.84 17.76 39.73
N MET A 366 2.04 18.69 40.26
CA MET A 366 2.54 19.87 40.98
C MET A 366 3.36 19.53 42.25
N GLU A 367 3.00 18.45 42.97
CA GLU A 367 3.78 18.01 44.13
C GLU A 367 5.18 17.51 43.72
N TYR A 368 5.25 16.71 42.64
CA TYR A 368 6.50 16.20 42.09
C TYR A 368 7.38 17.31 41.49
N PHE A 369 6.79 18.32 40.83
CA PHE A 369 7.54 19.50 40.39
C PHE A 369 8.14 20.26 41.58
N GLY A 370 7.40 20.37 42.69
CA GLY A 370 7.92 20.95 43.94
C GLY A 370 9.17 20.24 44.44
N GLU A 371 9.13 18.90 44.52
CA GLU A 371 10.29 18.09 44.93
C GLU A 371 11.48 18.26 43.97
N LEU A 372 11.24 18.27 42.66
CA LEU A 372 12.30 18.43 41.65
C LEU A 372 12.93 19.83 41.69
N VAL A 373 12.14 20.86 41.96
CA VAL A 373 12.61 22.24 42.13
C VAL A 373 13.46 22.36 43.39
N GLU A 374 13.05 21.76 44.52
CA GLU A 374 13.86 21.74 45.76
C GLU A 374 15.20 21.02 45.57
N GLN A 375 15.22 19.97 44.75
CA GLN A 375 16.44 19.24 44.39
C GLN A 375 17.30 19.95 43.33
N GLY A 376 16.82 21.03 42.72
CA GLY A 376 17.49 21.73 41.64
C GLY A 376 17.55 20.96 40.32
N ARG A 377 16.63 20.00 40.10
CA ARG A 377 16.57 19.14 38.90
C ARG A 377 15.58 19.65 37.83
N ALA A 378 14.62 20.49 38.20
CA ALA A 378 13.68 21.12 37.27
C ALA A 378 13.37 22.56 37.69
N ALA A 379 13.03 23.44 36.74
CA ALA A 379 12.62 24.82 37.00
C ALA A 379 11.40 25.21 36.16
N GLU A 380 10.67 26.20 36.66
CA GLU A 380 9.69 26.96 35.86
C GLU A 380 10.46 27.99 35.01
N PHE A 381 10.20 28.01 33.71
CA PHE A 381 10.78 28.95 32.76
C PHE A 381 9.68 29.78 32.12
N LYS A 382 9.76 31.11 32.31
CA LYS A 382 8.77 32.08 31.82
C LYS A 382 9.31 32.77 30.58
N ALA A 383 8.65 32.57 29.45
CA ALA A 383 8.94 33.24 28.18
C ALA A 383 7.71 34.08 27.77
N GLY A 384 7.77 35.38 28.04
CA GLY A 384 6.64 36.28 27.82
C GLY A 384 5.43 35.91 28.70
N GLU A 385 4.30 35.58 28.07
CA GLU A 385 3.06 35.17 28.75
C GLU A 385 2.98 33.65 29.01
N LYS A 386 4.00 32.87 28.59
CA LYS A 386 3.99 31.40 28.70
C LYS A 386 4.94 30.92 29.78
N ALA A 387 4.50 29.90 30.53
CA ALA A 387 5.30 29.22 31.53
C ALA A 387 5.48 27.74 31.16
N PHE A 388 6.71 27.25 31.32
CA PHE A 388 7.12 25.89 30.98
C PHE A 388 7.85 25.24 32.15
N TRP A 389 7.55 23.98 32.41
CA TRP A 389 8.35 23.12 33.28
C TRP A 389 9.43 22.44 32.45
N ILE A 390 10.70 22.57 32.86
CA ILE A 390 11.85 22.05 32.12
C ILE A 390 12.86 21.45 33.09
N ALA A 391 13.42 20.29 32.71
CA ALA A 391 14.53 19.66 33.43
C ALA A 391 15.84 20.46 33.25
N ALA A 392 16.69 20.48 34.28
CA ALA A 392 17.96 21.22 34.29
C ALA A 392 18.86 20.89 33.07
N GLU A 393 18.79 19.65 32.59
CA GLU A 393 19.50 19.13 31.42
C GLU A 393 19.06 19.78 30.11
N ARG A 394 17.78 20.18 30.00
CA ARG A 394 17.17 20.74 28.77
C ARG A 394 17.13 22.27 28.77
N LEU A 395 17.42 22.92 29.89
CA LEU A 395 17.36 24.39 30.04
C LEU A 395 18.18 25.17 29.01
N HIS A 396 19.33 24.64 28.59
CA HIS A 396 20.19 25.32 27.62
C HIS A 396 19.53 25.46 26.24
N HIS A 397 18.74 24.48 25.81
CA HIS A 397 17.96 24.57 24.57
C HIS A 397 16.87 25.65 24.70
N MET A 398 16.12 25.65 25.80
CA MET A 398 15.03 26.63 25.99
C MET A 398 15.52 28.07 26.13
N LYS A 399 16.68 28.30 26.79
CA LYS A 399 17.33 29.61 26.80
C LYS A 399 17.81 30.06 25.41
N ALA A 400 18.25 29.14 24.55
CA ALA A 400 18.63 29.48 23.19
C ALA A 400 17.41 29.80 22.30
N VAL A 401 16.27 29.15 22.53
CA VAL A 401 15.01 29.43 21.83
C VAL A 401 14.42 30.77 22.27
N HIS A 402 14.40 31.03 23.59
CA HIS A 402 13.85 32.22 24.23
C HIS A 402 14.92 32.94 25.07
N PRO A 403 15.75 33.81 24.46
CA PRO A 403 16.84 34.48 25.17
C PRO A 403 16.39 35.39 26.33
N ASP A 404 15.18 35.96 26.22
CA ASP A 404 14.60 36.86 27.23
C ASP A 404 13.86 36.13 28.36
N GLY A 405 13.85 34.79 28.35
CA GLY A 405 13.11 34.00 29.33
C GLY A 405 13.75 34.00 30.72
N ALA A 406 12.92 34.04 31.75
CA ALA A 406 13.34 34.05 33.16
C ALA A 406 13.10 32.70 33.82
N LEU A 407 14.01 32.29 34.72
CA LEU A 407 13.89 31.07 35.53
C LEU A 407 13.33 31.41 36.92
N ALA A 408 12.40 30.60 37.40
CA ALA A 408 11.89 30.66 38.75
C ALA A 408 11.81 29.25 39.35
N PRO A 409 12.70 28.86 40.30
CA PRO A 409 13.89 29.55 40.81
C PRO A 409 15.08 29.51 39.83
N GLU A 410 16.10 30.34 40.06
CA GLU A 410 17.37 30.23 39.31
C GLU A 410 18.10 28.94 39.70
N ILE A 411 18.27 28.05 38.73
CA ILE A 411 19.05 26.82 38.88
C ILE A 411 20.37 26.97 38.12
N GLU A 412 21.45 26.51 38.74
CA GLU A 412 22.76 26.51 38.12
C GLU A 412 22.87 25.39 37.07
N ILE A 413 22.93 25.76 35.79
CA ILE A 413 23.11 24.81 34.69
C ILE A 413 24.52 24.19 34.82
N PRO A 414 24.68 22.85 34.78
CA PRO A 414 25.99 22.20 34.84
C PRO A 414 26.97 22.77 33.80
N GLU A 415 28.24 22.98 34.18
CA GLU A 415 29.22 23.69 33.35
C GLU A 415 29.47 23.03 31.97
N ARG A 416 29.35 21.69 31.90
CA ARG A 416 29.42 20.93 30.63
C ARG A 416 28.29 21.26 29.64
N LEU A 417 27.12 21.66 30.13
CA LEU A 417 25.98 22.04 29.29
C LEU A 417 26.01 23.54 28.96
N ARG A 418 26.64 24.37 29.81
CA ARG A 418 26.90 25.79 29.53
C ARG A 418 27.91 26.00 28.40
N SER A 419 28.87 25.10 28.23
CA SER A 419 29.95 25.23 27.22
C SER A 419 29.56 24.74 25.82
N ALA A 420 28.39 24.10 25.67
CA ALA A 420 27.85 23.75 24.37
C ALA A 420 27.21 25.00 23.74
N GLU A 421 27.90 25.63 22.78
CA GLU A 421 27.29 26.66 21.94
C GLU A 421 26.22 26.01 21.05
N VAL A 422 24.95 26.07 21.50
CA VAL A 422 23.80 25.61 20.71
C VAL A 422 23.15 26.82 20.05
N THR A 423 23.03 26.78 18.73
CA THR A 423 22.32 27.82 17.98
C THR A 423 20.82 27.74 18.23
N ARG A 424 20.09 28.86 18.08
CA ARG A 424 18.63 28.89 18.24
C ARG A 424 17.92 27.84 17.38
N ASP A 425 18.37 27.66 16.14
CA ASP A 425 17.76 26.71 15.20
C ASP A 425 17.97 25.25 15.65
N GLN A 426 19.19 24.89 16.09
CA GLN A 426 19.46 23.57 16.64
C GLN A 426 18.67 23.31 17.92
N ALA A 427 18.55 24.31 18.80
CA ALA A 427 17.78 24.18 20.02
C ALA A 427 16.29 23.97 19.74
N LEU A 428 15.74 24.67 18.74
CA LEU A 428 14.36 24.50 18.32
C LEU A 428 14.11 23.08 17.77
N VAL A 429 15.05 22.53 16.99
CA VAL A 429 14.99 21.14 16.49
C VAL A 429 14.96 20.13 17.64
N GLU A 430 15.86 20.26 18.62
CA GLU A 430 15.93 19.33 19.76
C GLU A 430 14.69 19.39 20.66
N VAL A 431 14.17 20.60 20.94
CA VAL A 431 12.94 20.78 21.73
C VAL A 431 11.74 20.21 21.00
N THR A 432 11.63 20.47 19.70
CA THR A 432 10.56 19.94 18.85
C THR A 432 10.63 18.41 18.77
N ARG A 433 11.83 17.84 18.69
CA ARG A 433 12.05 16.38 18.66
C ARG A 433 11.46 15.70 19.89
N GLY A 434 11.88 16.13 21.08
CA GLY A 434 11.40 15.55 22.33
C GLY A 434 9.88 15.68 22.46
N ARG A 435 9.34 16.81 22.04
CA ARG A 435 7.91 17.07 22.13
C ARG A 435 7.06 16.16 21.23
N LEU A 436 7.55 15.83 20.04
CA LEU A 436 6.86 14.93 19.10
C LEU A 436 6.86 13.46 19.55
N GLU A 437 7.70 13.08 20.51
CA GLU A 437 7.70 11.71 21.06
C GLU A 437 6.46 11.40 21.92
N ALA A 438 5.71 12.42 22.36
CA ALA A 438 4.54 12.27 23.23
C ALA A 438 3.20 12.76 22.64
N LEU A 439 3.20 13.53 21.53
CA LEU A 439 1.98 14.20 21.05
C LEU A 439 1.15 13.44 20.01
N GLY A 440 1.76 12.58 19.20
CA GLY A 440 1.12 12.05 17.98
C GLY A 440 1.01 13.08 16.84
N PRO A 441 0.07 12.91 15.89
CA PRO A 441 -0.14 13.88 14.80
C PRO A 441 -0.49 15.28 15.31
N VAL A 442 0.25 16.29 14.86
CA VAL A 442 0.07 17.69 15.26
C VAL A 442 0.42 18.66 14.13
N THR A 443 -0.26 19.80 14.04
CA THR A 443 0.04 20.85 13.04
C THR A 443 1.17 21.77 13.51
N ALA A 444 1.87 22.38 12.55
CA ALA A 444 2.93 23.35 12.85
C ALA A 444 2.41 24.56 13.64
N ALA A 445 1.18 25.01 13.34
CA ALA A 445 0.51 26.10 14.03
C ALA A 445 0.32 25.81 15.54
N VAL A 446 -0.19 24.62 15.88
CA VAL A 446 -0.39 24.22 17.29
C VAL A 446 0.94 24.12 18.04
N MET A 447 1.98 23.59 17.39
CA MET A 447 3.31 23.50 17.98
C MET A 447 3.97 24.87 18.19
N ALA A 448 3.85 25.77 17.21
CA ALA A 448 4.37 27.13 17.28
C ALA A 448 3.65 27.92 18.38
N GLU A 449 2.33 27.78 18.48
CA GLU A 449 1.55 28.32 19.58
C GLU A 449 1.97 27.72 20.91
N THR A 450 2.13 26.41 21.04
CA THR A 450 2.52 25.79 22.32
C THR A 450 3.88 26.32 22.80
N LEU A 451 4.87 26.40 21.92
CA LEU A 451 6.23 26.84 22.28
C LEU A 451 6.39 28.38 22.33
N GLY A 452 5.45 29.14 21.77
CA GLY A 452 5.53 30.60 21.69
C GLY A 452 6.54 31.13 20.66
N VAL A 453 6.72 30.40 19.55
CA VAL A 453 7.59 30.79 18.43
C VAL A 453 6.76 31.13 17.19
N THR A 454 7.40 31.65 16.15
CA THR A 454 6.72 31.88 14.87
C THR A 454 6.48 30.56 14.14
N GLU A 455 5.40 30.47 13.38
CA GLU A 455 5.09 29.28 12.57
C GLU A 455 6.23 28.97 11.57
N ALA A 456 6.82 29.99 10.95
CA ALA A 456 7.95 29.84 10.04
C ALA A 456 9.23 29.30 10.72
N ASP A 457 9.45 29.57 12.01
CA ASP A 457 10.54 28.95 12.76
C ASP A 457 10.25 27.45 13.00
N MET A 458 9.01 27.14 13.36
CA MET A 458 8.56 25.77 13.63
C MET A 458 8.59 24.90 12.36
N GLU A 459 8.09 25.39 11.24
CA GLU A 459 8.17 24.70 9.94
C GLU A 459 9.60 24.37 9.53
N ARG A 460 10.55 25.29 9.78
CA ARG A 460 11.97 25.04 9.49
C ARG A 460 12.54 23.93 10.37
N ALA A 461 12.22 23.92 11.66
CA ALA A 461 12.65 22.86 12.57
C ALA A 461 12.05 21.50 12.20
N LEU A 462 10.76 21.47 11.85
CA LEU A 462 10.07 20.25 11.39
C LEU A 462 10.64 19.73 10.07
N ALA A 463 10.96 20.62 9.12
CA ALA A 463 11.62 20.24 7.86
C ALA A 463 13.03 19.66 8.09
N MET A 464 13.79 20.18 9.07
CA MET A 464 15.08 19.60 9.46
C MET A 464 14.90 18.19 10.05
N LEU A 465 13.92 18.00 10.94
CA LEU A 465 13.60 16.68 11.52
C LEU A 465 13.11 15.68 10.46
N GLU A 466 12.38 16.14 9.45
CA GLU A 466 12.00 15.31 8.30
C GLU A 466 13.21 14.90 7.48
N GLY A 467 14.15 15.81 7.23
CA GLY A 467 15.42 15.53 6.55
C GLY A 467 16.32 14.55 7.31
N GLU A 468 16.27 14.55 8.65
CA GLU A 468 16.93 13.57 9.52
C GLU A 468 16.21 12.21 9.56
N GLY A 469 14.97 12.16 9.08
CA GLY A 469 14.16 10.95 9.04
C GLY A 469 13.38 10.66 10.33
N PHE A 470 13.21 11.65 11.20
CA PHE A 470 12.53 11.49 12.50
C PHE A 470 11.00 11.59 12.40
N VAL A 471 10.49 12.49 11.57
CA VAL A 471 9.05 12.77 11.40
C VAL A 471 8.56 12.53 9.99
N PHE A 472 7.25 12.34 9.85
CA PHE A 472 6.54 12.41 8.58
C PHE A 472 5.55 13.57 8.58
N ARG A 473 5.37 14.15 7.39
CA ARG A 473 4.34 15.13 7.10
C ARG A 473 3.20 14.46 6.31
N GLY A 474 1.95 14.75 6.65
CA GLY A 474 0.78 14.21 5.94
C GLY A 474 -0.54 14.68 6.55
N ASN A 475 -1.65 14.17 6.02
CA ASN A 475 -2.98 14.41 6.58
C ASN A 475 -3.45 13.11 7.24
N PHE A 476 -3.27 13.00 8.55
CA PHE A 476 -3.47 11.77 9.29
C PHE A 476 -4.83 11.73 9.98
N THR A 477 -5.26 12.84 10.54
CA THR A 477 -6.51 12.98 11.31
C THR A 477 -7.69 13.30 10.37
N PRO A 478 -8.79 12.51 10.40
CA PRO A 478 -9.98 12.80 9.59
C PRO A 478 -10.61 14.14 9.98
N GLY A 479 -10.88 14.99 9.00
CA GLY A 479 -11.59 16.27 9.20
C GLY A 479 -10.72 17.46 9.62
N GLU A 480 -9.42 17.24 9.87
CA GLU A 480 -8.46 18.33 10.07
C GLU A 480 -8.00 18.89 8.71
N GLU A 481 -8.09 20.22 8.56
CA GLU A 481 -7.57 20.94 7.40
C GLU A 481 -6.17 21.48 7.71
N GLY A 482 -5.14 20.83 7.17
CA GLY A 482 -3.76 21.26 7.33
C GLY A 482 -2.77 20.11 7.27
N LEU A 483 -1.50 20.43 7.05
CA LEU A 483 -0.42 19.44 7.08
C LEU A 483 -0.06 19.14 8.54
N GLU A 484 -0.22 17.88 8.93
CA GLU A 484 0.17 17.37 10.22
C GLU A 484 1.56 16.74 10.16
N TRP A 485 2.22 16.73 11.31
CA TRP A 485 3.53 16.16 11.53
C TRP A 485 3.41 15.10 12.63
N CYS A 486 4.00 13.93 12.41
CA CYS A 486 3.97 12.83 13.38
C CYS A 486 5.33 12.15 13.46
N GLU A 487 5.76 11.78 14.67
CA GLU A 487 6.95 10.96 14.87
C GLU A 487 6.74 9.57 14.24
N ARG A 488 7.78 9.05 13.58
CA ARG A 488 7.70 7.84 12.78
C ARG A 488 7.25 6.60 13.56
N ARG A 489 7.75 6.34 14.76
CA ARG A 489 7.39 5.16 15.57
C ARG A 489 5.95 5.26 16.06
N LEU A 490 5.49 6.44 16.48
CA LEU A 490 4.10 6.70 16.85
C LEU A 490 3.19 6.48 15.64
N LEU A 491 3.55 7.03 14.47
CA LEU A 491 2.79 6.82 13.25
C LEU A 491 2.68 5.32 12.89
N ALA A 492 3.79 4.58 12.95
CA ALA A 492 3.80 3.13 12.73
C ALA A 492 2.93 2.36 13.74
N ARG A 493 2.93 2.76 15.02
CA ARG A 493 2.04 2.20 16.06
C ARG A 493 0.57 2.48 15.74
N ILE A 494 0.22 3.71 15.33
CA ILE A 494 -1.15 4.09 14.96
C ILE A 494 -1.63 3.27 13.76
N HIS A 495 -0.79 3.11 12.73
CA HIS A 495 -1.10 2.25 11.59
C HIS A 495 -1.37 0.81 12.02
N LYS A 496 -0.51 0.24 12.88
CA LYS A 496 -0.66 -1.13 13.39
C LYS A 496 -1.95 -1.31 14.19
N TYR A 497 -2.32 -0.34 15.02
CA TYR A 497 -3.56 -0.38 15.81
C TYR A 497 -4.79 -0.26 14.91
N THR A 498 -4.76 0.66 13.95
CA THR A 498 -5.80 0.81 12.93
C THR A 498 -6.04 -0.50 12.18
N MET A 499 -4.96 -1.14 11.70
CA MET A 499 -5.04 -2.43 11.00
C MET A 499 -5.57 -3.54 11.90
N SER A 500 -5.12 -3.60 13.14
CA SER A 500 -5.52 -4.63 14.11
C SER A 500 -7.00 -4.51 14.48
N ARG A 501 -7.53 -3.28 14.58
CA ARG A 501 -8.95 -3.01 14.82
C ARG A 501 -9.80 -3.47 13.64
N LEU A 502 -9.43 -3.06 12.43
CA LEU A 502 -10.10 -3.51 11.19
C LEU A 502 -10.05 -5.03 11.02
N ARG A 503 -8.99 -5.70 11.50
CA ARG A 503 -8.92 -7.18 11.51
C ARG A 503 -9.89 -7.82 12.47
N ARG A 504 -10.07 -7.27 13.67
CA ARG A 504 -11.05 -7.79 14.63
C ARG A 504 -12.47 -7.75 14.06
N GLU A 505 -12.77 -6.78 13.20
CA GLU A 505 -14.06 -6.71 12.50
C GLU A 505 -14.26 -7.85 11.48
N ILE A 506 -13.19 -8.45 10.96
CA ILE A 506 -13.20 -9.50 9.91
C ILE A 506 -12.53 -10.80 10.42
N GLU A 507 -12.52 -11.01 11.74
CA GLU A 507 -11.80 -12.15 12.31
C GLU A 507 -12.46 -13.48 11.87
N PRO A 508 -11.67 -14.45 11.36
CA PRO A 508 -12.23 -15.72 10.93
C PRO A 508 -12.80 -16.47 12.14
N VAL A 509 -14.10 -16.74 12.08
CA VAL A 509 -14.80 -17.52 13.12
C VAL A 509 -14.49 -19.01 12.98
N THR A 510 -14.66 -19.75 14.08
CA THR A 510 -14.48 -21.21 14.05
C THR A 510 -15.50 -21.86 13.10
N ALA A 511 -15.16 -23.03 12.54
CA ALA A 511 -16.10 -23.79 11.73
C ALA A 511 -17.41 -24.09 12.49
N ALA A 512 -17.35 -24.26 13.82
CA ALA A 512 -18.53 -24.47 14.65
C ALA A 512 -19.43 -23.23 14.70
N ASP A 513 -18.86 -22.03 14.85
CA ASP A 513 -19.63 -20.78 14.86
C ASP A 513 -20.20 -20.45 13.49
N PHE A 514 -19.45 -20.70 12.43
CA PHE A 514 -19.95 -20.59 11.06
C PHE A 514 -21.13 -21.54 10.81
N MET A 515 -21.06 -22.78 11.28
CA MET A 515 -22.17 -23.73 11.16
C MET A 515 -23.40 -23.29 11.97
N ARG A 516 -23.23 -22.76 13.19
CA ARG A 516 -24.34 -22.19 13.98
C ARG A 516 -25.00 -21.03 13.26
N TYR A 517 -24.20 -20.10 12.73
CA TYR A 517 -24.67 -19.00 11.92
C TYR A 517 -25.45 -19.49 10.69
N LEU A 518 -24.92 -20.48 9.96
CA LEU A 518 -25.60 -21.06 8.80
C LEU A 518 -26.92 -21.73 9.18
N PHE A 519 -26.98 -22.48 10.28
CA PHE A 519 -28.23 -23.11 10.73
C PHE A 519 -29.29 -22.07 11.12
N SER A 520 -28.89 -21.03 11.86
CA SER A 520 -29.77 -19.91 12.19
C SER A 520 -30.25 -19.20 10.91
N ARG A 521 -29.33 -18.84 10.01
CA ARG A 521 -29.64 -18.13 8.76
C ARG A 521 -30.57 -18.94 7.85
N HIS A 522 -30.40 -20.25 7.80
CA HIS A 522 -31.25 -21.16 7.02
C HIS A 522 -32.54 -21.58 7.73
N GLY A 523 -32.78 -21.11 8.96
CA GLY A 523 -33.97 -21.46 9.75
C GLY A 523 -34.05 -22.95 10.13
N VAL A 524 -32.91 -23.63 10.22
CA VAL A 524 -32.81 -25.06 10.58
C VAL A 524 -32.69 -25.25 12.10
N ASP A 525 -32.64 -24.15 12.86
CA ASP A 525 -32.72 -24.19 14.31
C ASP A 525 -34.09 -24.77 14.77
N VAL A 526 -34.10 -25.49 15.87
CA VAL A 526 -35.30 -26.15 16.40
C VAL A 526 -36.18 -25.15 17.16
N GLU A 527 -35.59 -24.11 17.72
CA GLU A 527 -36.29 -23.19 18.63
C GLU A 527 -37.07 -22.07 17.91
N ASP A 528 -36.72 -21.72 16.67
CA ASP A 528 -37.31 -20.57 15.95
C ASP A 528 -37.60 -20.89 14.46
N ARG A 529 -38.55 -21.80 14.23
CA ARG A 529 -39.02 -22.13 12.87
C ARG A 529 -40.23 -21.29 12.49
N PRO A 530 -40.18 -20.53 11.39
CA PRO A 530 -41.29 -19.71 10.95
C PRO A 530 -42.45 -20.58 10.39
N GLU A 531 -43.66 -20.03 10.41
CA GLU A 531 -44.89 -20.70 10.00
C GLU A 531 -45.66 -19.86 8.95
N GLY A 532 -46.37 -20.53 8.04
CA GLY A 532 -47.27 -19.90 7.08
C GLY A 532 -46.69 -19.62 5.68
N VAL A 533 -47.56 -19.18 4.76
CA VAL A 533 -47.26 -19.04 3.33
C VAL A 533 -46.21 -17.96 3.03
N GLU A 534 -46.22 -16.85 3.76
CA GLU A 534 -45.23 -15.77 3.55
C GLU A 534 -43.83 -16.15 4.06
N ALA A 535 -43.75 -16.94 5.13
CA ALA A 535 -42.49 -17.54 5.57
C ALA A 535 -41.92 -18.50 4.51
N LEU A 536 -42.77 -19.35 3.94
CA LEU A 536 -42.39 -20.23 2.82
C LEU A 536 -41.86 -19.41 1.63
N ARG A 537 -42.50 -18.28 1.29
CA ARG A 537 -42.03 -17.39 0.22
C ARG A 537 -40.62 -16.86 0.50
N GLY A 538 -40.34 -16.47 1.75
CA GLY A 538 -39.01 -16.03 2.18
C GLY A 538 -37.95 -17.14 2.03
N ILE A 539 -38.26 -18.34 2.53
CA ILE A 539 -37.38 -19.52 2.45
C ILE A 539 -37.09 -19.92 1.01
N LEU A 540 -38.13 -19.97 0.15
CA LEU A 540 -37.95 -20.26 -1.28
C LEU A 540 -37.11 -19.19 -1.99
N GLY A 541 -37.19 -17.92 -1.56
CA GLY A 541 -36.32 -16.87 -2.06
C GLY A 541 -34.85 -17.03 -1.66
N MET A 542 -34.60 -17.52 -0.44
CA MET A 542 -33.24 -17.84 0.02
C MET A 542 -32.67 -19.09 -0.67
N LEU A 543 -33.51 -20.09 -0.94
CA LEU A 543 -33.12 -21.33 -1.64
C LEU A 543 -33.25 -21.24 -3.16
N GLU A 544 -33.50 -20.04 -3.69
CA GLU A 544 -33.67 -19.82 -5.12
C GLU A 544 -32.36 -20.19 -5.86
N GLY A 545 -32.45 -21.10 -6.83
CA GLY A 545 -31.28 -21.63 -7.55
C GLY A 545 -30.70 -22.92 -6.97
N PHE A 546 -31.11 -23.33 -5.77
CA PHE A 546 -30.72 -24.63 -5.20
C PHE A 546 -31.43 -25.76 -5.96
N GLU A 547 -30.70 -26.83 -6.25
CA GLU A 547 -31.20 -27.97 -7.02
C GLU A 547 -31.26 -29.19 -6.11
N ALA A 548 -32.46 -29.74 -5.90
CA ALA A 548 -32.69 -30.89 -5.03
C ALA A 548 -33.68 -31.87 -5.66
N PRO A 549 -33.65 -33.17 -5.28
CA PRO A 549 -34.64 -34.13 -5.70
C PRO A 549 -36.06 -33.65 -5.39
N ALA A 550 -37.00 -33.86 -6.32
CA ALA A 550 -38.40 -33.44 -6.16
C ALA A 550 -39.02 -33.87 -4.82
N ALA A 551 -38.73 -35.10 -4.37
CA ALA A 551 -39.25 -35.61 -3.10
C ALA A 551 -38.60 -34.96 -1.86
N ALA A 552 -37.36 -34.46 -1.97
CA ALA A 552 -36.62 -33.89 -0.84
C ALA A 552 -37.09 -32.47 -0.49
N TRP A 553 -37.69 -31.74 -1.44
CA TRP A 553 -38.17 -30.37 -1.21
C TRP A 553 -39.17 -30.30 -0.06
N GLU A 554 -40.27 -31.04 -0.15
CA GLU A 554 -41.29 -31.04 0.91
C GLU A 554 -40.93 -31.98 2.07
N GLY A 555 -40.26 -33.11 1.77
CA GLY A 555 -39.96 -34.16 2.75
C GLY A 555 -38.85 -33.79 3.75
N ASP A 556 -37.76 -33.19 3.27
CA ASP A 556 -36.54 -32.97 4.07
C ASP A 556 -36.17 -31.48 4.19
N ILE A 557 -36.37 -30.69 3.13
CA ILE A 557 -35.85 -29.31 3.05
C ILE A 557 -36.80 -28.33 3.74
N LEU A 558 -38.08 -28.33 3.36
CA LEU A 558 -39.09 -27.40 3.89
C LEU A 558 -39.55 -27.83 5.29
N SER A 559 -39.77 -29.12 5.51
CA SER A 559 -40.16 -29.69 6.82
C SER A 559 -39.13 -29.41 7.93
N ALA A 560 -37.84 -29.36 7.59
CA ALA A 560 -36.79 -29.04 8.55
C ALA A 560 -36.70 -27.54 8.88
N ARG A 561 -37.25 -26.66 8.03
CA ARG A 561 -37.13 -25.19 8.13
C ARG A 561 -38.41 -24.49 8.54
N MET A 562 -39.53 -25.19 8.50
CA MET A 562 -40.84 -24.62 8.81
C MET A 562 -41.49 -25.42 9.93
N LYS A 563 -42.22 -24.70 10.78
CA LYS A 563 -43.07 -25.33 11.78
C LYS A 563 -44.36 -25.81 11.10
N ASP A 564 -44.77 -27.05 11.38
CA ASP A 564 -46.03 -27.64 10.94
C ASP A 564 -46.36 -27.38 9.44
N TYR A 565 -45.37 -27.62 8.56
CA TYR A 565 -45.50 -27.35 7.12
C TYR A 565 -46.72 -28.04 6.48
N ASP A 566 -47.57 -27.25 5.83
CA ASP A 566 -48.71 -27.73 5.03
C ASP A 566 -48.37 -27.70 3.53
N HIS A 567 -48.53 -28.84 2.86
CA HIS A 567 -48.35 -29.00 1.41
C HIS A 567 -49.16 -27.99 0.57
N GLY A 568 -50.33 -27.59 1.07
CA GLY A 568 -51.19 -26.60 0.40
C GLY A 568 -50.55 -25.21 0.26
N TRP A 569 -49.53 -24.88 1.05
CA TRP A 569 -48.83 -23.60 0.96
C TRP A 569 -48.00 -23.48 -0.31
N LEU A 570 -47.26 -24.54 -0.68
CA LEU A 570 -46.48 -24.55 -1.91
C LEU A 570 -47.39 -24.55 -3.15
N ASP A 571 -48.49 -25.29 -3.09
CA ASP A 571 -49.51 -25.27 -4.13
C ASP A 571 -50.10 -23.87 -4.31
N THR A 572 -50.39 -23.17 -3.22
CA THR A 572 -50.89 -21.78 -3.26
C THR A 572 -49.88 -20.84 -3.92
N LEU A 573 -48.59 -20.96 -3.62
CA LEU A 573 -47.53 -20.15 -4.23
C LEU A 573 -47.34 -20.46 -5.72
N CYS A 574 -47.48 -21.73 -6.12
CA CYS A 574 -47.39 -22.13 -7.53
C CYS A 574 -48.63 -21.69 -8.33
N LEU A 575 -49.84 -21.89 -7.78
CA LEU A 575 -51.11 -21.53 -8.42
C LEU A 575 -51.30 -20.02 -8.54
N SER A 576 -50.88 -19.25 -7.53
CA SER A 576 -50.84 -17.78 -7.61
C SER A 576 -49.80 -17.27 -8.62
N GLY A 577 -48.94 -18.14 -9.15
CA GLY A 577 -47.86 -17.78 -10.05
C GLY A 577 -46.70 -17.06 -9.38
N SER A 578 -46.63 -17.06 -8.05
CA SER A 578 -45.52 -16.47 -7.29
C SER A 578 -44.23 -17.27 -7.43
N ALA A 579 -44.35 -18.61 -7.40
CA ALA A 579 -43.24 -19.55 -7.54
C ALA A 579 -43.40 -20.39 -8.81
N VAL A 580 -42.28 -20.75 -9.43
CA VAL A 580 -42.21 -21.63 -10.59
C VAL A 580 -41.15 -22.68 -10.32
N TRP A 581 -41.46 -23.95 -10.56
CA TRP A 581 -40.48 -25.02 -10.46
C TRP A 581 -40.05 -25.49 -11.85
N GLY A 582 -38.81 -25.90 -11.98
CA GLY A 582 -38.27 -26.36 -13.25
C GLY A 582 -36.84 -26.87 -13.14
N ARG A 583 -36.30 -27.24 -14.30
CA ARG A 583 -34.90 -27.63 -14.46
C ARG A 583 -34.20 -26.55 -15.25
N PHE A 584 -33.30 -25.82 -14.58
CA PHE A 584 -32.57 -24.70 -15.15
C PHE A 584 -31.10 -25.02 -15.41
N LYS A 585 -30.68 -26.29 -15.29
CA LYS A 585 -29.39 -26.77 -15.82
C LYS A 585 -29.61 -27.69 -17.00
N ALA A 586 -28.76 -27.56 -18.02
CA ALA A 586 -28.74 -28.50 -19.13
C ALA A 586 -28.44 -29.92 -18.59
N PRO A 587 -29.19 -30.95 -19.00
CA PRO A 587 -28.85 -32.31 -18.62
C PRO A 587 -27.49 -32.68 -19.22
N ASN A 588 -26.60 -33.26 -18.41
CA ASN A 588 -25.38 -33.90 -18.89
C ASN A 588 -25.74 -35.13 -19.74
N GLY A 589 -26.04 -34.92 -21.02
CA GLY A 589 -26.24 -35.98 -22.01
C GLY A 589 -27.48 -35.87 -22.89
N ASN A 590 -27.40 -36.48 -24.06
CA ASN A 590 -28.46 -36.63 -25.08
C ASN A 590 -29.59 -37.61 -24.65
N GLY A 591 -30.11 -37.46 -23.43
CA GLY A 591 -31.22 -38.25 -22.91
C GLY A 591 -32.57 -37.73 -23.39
N ARG A 592 -33.47 -38.64 -23.82
CA ARG A 592 -34.89 -38.34 -24.08
C ARG A 592 -35.53 -37.69 -22.84
N LYS A 593 -36.36 -36.65 -23.06
CA LYS A 593 -37.16 -35.97 -22.02
C LYS A 593 -38.15 -36.97 -21.36
N GLN A 594 -37.74 -37.66 -20.31
CA GLN A 594 -38.64 -38.41 -19.42
C GLN A 594 -39.26 -37.46 -18.39
N GLY A 595 -40.49 -37.76 -17.98
CA GLY A 595 -41.19 -37.01 -16.92
C GLY A 595 -40.46 -37.12 -15.57
N PRO A 596 -40.73 -36.20 -14.63
CA PRO A 596 -40.03 -36.16 -13.35
C PRO A 596 -40.37 -37.40 -12.51
N ILE A 597 -39.36 -38.22 -12.20
CA ILE A 597 -39.37 -39.23 -11.13
C ILE A 597 -38.97 -38.59 -9.79
N LYS A 598 -39.19 -39.26 -8.65
CA LYS A 598 -38.90 -38.73 -7.29
C LYS A 598 -37.47 -38.20 -7.10
N THR A 599 -36.50 -38.81 -7.79
CA THR A 599 -35.08 -38.43 -7.76
C THR A 599 -34.72 -37.34 -8.76
N THR A 600 -35.70 -36.83 -9.52
CA THR A 600 -35.46 -35.78 -10.51
C THR A 600 -35.07 -34.51 -9.79
N PRO A 601 -33.91 -33.92 -10.12
CA PRO A 601 -33.52 -32.66 -9.54
C PRO A 601 -34.42 -31.56 -10.10
N VAL A 602 -34.95 -30.74 -9.21
CA VAL A 602 -35.78 -29.57 -9.52
C VAL A 602 -35.34 -28.40 -8.67
N THR A 603 -35.52 -27.21 -9.23
CA THR A 603 -35.26 -25.94 -8.58
C THR A 603 -36.56 -25.15 -8.57
N ILE A 604 -36.87 -24.53 -7.43
CA ILE A 604 -38.00 -23.61 -7.28
C ILE A 604 -37.44 -22.20 -7.34
N VAL A 605 -38.01 -21.36 -8.21
CA VAL A 605 -37.58 -19.98 -8.44
C VAL A 605 -38.75 -19.02 -8.36
N LYS A 606 -38.46 -17.75 -8.07
CA LYS A 606 -39.48 -16.69 -8.16
C LYS A 606 -39.81 -16.43 -9.61
N ARG A 607 -41.09 -16.22 -9.92
CA ARG A 607 -41.51 -15.95 -11.30
C ARG A 607 -40.86 -14.69 -11.88
N THR A 608 -40.63 -13.67 -11.06
CA THR A 608 -39.93 -12.43 -11.45
C THR A 608 -38.52 -12.70 -11.97
N ASN A 609 -37.85 -13.70 -11.40
CA ASN A 609 -36.46 -14.05 -11.69
C ASN A 609 -36.35 -15.17 -12.75
N LEU A 610 -37.46 -15.71 -13.22
CA LEU A 610 -37.50 -16.81 -14.19
C LEU A 610 -36.71 -16.50 -15.47
N GLY A 611 -36.73 -15.24 -15.92
CA GLY A 611 -35.97 -14.80 -17.09
C GLY A 611 -34.45 -14.93 -16.90
N VAL A 612 -33.95 -14.57 -15.71
CA VAL A 612 -32.53 -14.67 -15.34
C VAL A 612 -32.11 -16.14 -15.31
N TRP A 613 -32.88 -16.98 -14.62
CA TRP A 613 -32.58 -18.42 -14.54
C TRP A 613 -32.66 -19.12 -15.90
N ARG A 614 -33.57 -18.71 -16.79
CA ARG A 614 -33.60 -19.23 -18.16
C ARG A 614 -32.39 -18.82 -18.98
N LYS A 615 -31.88 -17.59 -18.80
CA LYS A 615 -30.66 -17.13 -19.45
C LYS A 615 -29.42 -17.86 -18.95
N LEU A 616 -29.32 -18.14 -17.64
CA LEU A 616 -28.23 -18.96 -17.07
C LEU A 616 -28.32 -20.44 -17.49
N ALA A 617 -29.54 -20.95 -17.71
CA ALA A 617 -29.80 -22.32 -18.16
C ALA A 617 -29.39 -22.55 -19.61
N GLN A 618 -29.54 -21.53 -20.44
CA GLN A 618 -28.89 -21.46 -21.73
C GLN A 618 -27.41 -21.28 -21.38
N GLY A 619 -26.57 -22.29 -21.64
CA GLY A 619 -25.12 -22.08 -21.55
C GLY A 619 -24.71 -20.84 -22.36
N PRO A 620 -23.47 -20.32 -22.20
CA PRO A 620 -22.99 -19.24 -23.05
C PRO A 620 -23.35 -19.60 -24.48
N ASP A 621 -24.01 -18.68 -25.19
CA ASP A 621 -24.44 -18.89 -26.56
C ASP A 621 -23.22 -19.46 -27.30
N GLU A 622 -23.21 -20.77 -27.57
CA GLU A 622 -22.22 -21.39 -28.43
C GLU A 622 -22.59 -20.96 -29.85
N GLY A 623 -22.63 -19.64 -30.09
CA GLY A 623 -22.12 -19.08 -31.32
C GLY A 623 -20.71 -19.60 -31.42
N GLY A 624 -20.59 -20.78 -32.04
CA GLY A 624 -19.41 -21.62 -32.00
C GLY A 624 -18.18 -20.78 -32.19
N LEU A 625 -17.18 -21.02 -31.34
CA LEU A 625 -15.87 -20.37 -31.39
C LEU A 625 -15.50 -20.12 -32.85
N SER A 626 -15.16 -18.86 -33.17
CA SER A 626 -14.66 -18.58 -34.51
C SER A 626 -13.54 -19.58 -34.83
N ARG A 627 -13.41 -19.99 -36.09
CA ARG A 627 -12.46 -21.04 -36.48
C ARG A 627 -11.03 -20.79 -35.95
N ARG A 628 -10.65 -19.52 -35.77
CA ARG A 628 -9.38 -19.10 -35.15
C ARG A 628 -9.34 -19.34 -33.64
N ALA A 629 -10.40 -19.01 -32.91
CA ALA A 629 -10.49 -19.23 -31.47
C ALA A 629 -10.50 -20.72 -31.12
N ALA A 630 -11.14 -21.55 -31.95
CA ALA A 630 -11.09 -23.01 -31.83
C ALA A 630 -9.66 -23.56 -32.02
N SER A 631 -8.91 -23.06 -33.01
CA SER A 631 -7.52 -23.48 -33.22
C SER A 631 -6.56 -23.07 -32.10
N VAL A 632 -6.82 -21.96 -31.40
CA VAL A 632 -6.04 -21.56 -30.23
C VAL A 632 -6.34 -22.46 -29.04
N LEU A 633 -7.62 -22.81 -28.82
CA LEU A 633 -8.03 -23.72 -27.76
C LEU A 633 -7.48 -25.15 -27.97
N GLU A 634 -7.40 -25.63 -29.22
CA GLU A 634 -6.77 -26.93 -29.52
C GLU A 634 -5.26 -26.98 -29.30
N TYR A 635 -4.60 -25.81 -29.29
CA TYR A 635 -3.15 -25.70 -29.11
C TYR A 635 -2.75 -25.54 -27.64
N LEU A 636 -3.63 -24.96 -26.81
CA LEU A 636 -3.49 -24.90 -25.35
C LEU A 636 -3.82 -26.25 -24.72
#